data_AF-X1VVL1-F1
#
_entry.id   AF-X1VVL1-F1
#
_cell.length_a   1.000
_cell.length_b   1.000
_cell.length_c   1.000
_cell.angle_alpha   90.00
_cell.angle_beta   90.00
_cell.angle_gamma   90.00
#
_symmetry.space_group_name_H-M   'P 1'
#
loop_
_entity.id
_entity.type
_entity.pdbx_description
1 polymer ?
#
loop_
_entity_poly.entity_id
_entity_poly.type
_entity_poly.pdbx_seq_one_letter_code
_entity_poly.pdbx_strand_id
1 'polypeptide(L)'
;FMNHIKIDLERTLSDIDHHIFGGYLEHGGRVIYSSLYAPDSPLADKDGLRNDVRAALQRLNFSNIRYPGGNFASGYRWMDGVGPRQKRRGRHDLAWNAIDSNQFGTNEFIRFCRKLNIEPYLCVNCGDGDMREARDWVEYCNGTGDSALVKLRREHGFEEPHKVKYWGIGNEVDSPVQIGYKTPQEYARAVTEFGKVMKRVDPDIKLVASGACIFKDCPA
;
A
#
# COMPACT_ATOMS: atom_id res chain seq x y z
N PHE A 1 28.93 -24.39 29.00
CA PHE A 1 27.62 -24.98 28.63
C PHE A 1 27.57 -25.12 27.11
N MET A 2 27.34 -26.33 26.59
CA MET A 2 27.18 -26.56 25.14
C MET A 2 25.70 -26.53 24.80
N ASN A 3 25.32 -25.73 23.80
CA ASN A 3 23.95 -25.72 23.29
C ASN A 3 23.75 -26.91 22.34
N HIS A 4 22.58 -27.56 22.42
CA HIS A 4 22.21 -28.68 21.55
C HIS A 4 20.94 -28.31 20.77
N ILE A 5 20.97 -28.48 19.44
CA ILE A 5 19.81 -28.33 18.56
C ILE A 5 19.47 -29.71 17.98
N LYS A 6 18.19 -30.12 18.06
CA LYS A 6 17.68 -31.36 17.45
C LYS A 6 16.68 -30.99 16.35
N ILE A 7 16.81 -31.63 15.19
CA ILE A 7 15.86 -31.52 14.08
C ILE A 7 15.10 -32.85 14.00
N ASP A 8 13.77 -32.77 14.00
CA ASP A 8 12.87 -33.91 13.91
C ASP A 8 11.92 -33.68 12.73
N LEU A 9 12.07 -34.47 11.66
CA LEU A 9 11.34 -34.29 10.41
C LEU A 9 9.87 -34.72 10.52
N GLU A 10 9.50 -35.49 11.55
CA GLU A 10 8.10 -35.85 11.81
C GLU A 10 7.36 -34.73 12.54
N ARG A 11 8.09 -33.76 13.10
CA ARG A 11 7.51 -32.61 13.80
C ARG A 11 7.39 -31.38 12.90
N THR A 12 6.54 -31.49 11.88
CA THR A 12 6.20 -30.39 10.98
C THR A 12 5.17 -29.44 11.60
N LEU A 13 5.39 -28.13 11.53
CA LEU A 13 4.41 -27.13 11.98
C LEU A 13 3.39 -26.79 10.90
N SER A 14 3.85 -26.32 9.74
CA SER A 14 3.02 -25.93 8.60
C SER A 14 3.89 -25.71 7.36
N ASP A 15 3.26 -25.62 6.20
CA ASP A 15 3.89 -25.05 5.01
C ASP A 15 4.28 -23.59 5.27
N ILE A 16 5.38 -23.16 4.66
CA ILE A 16 5.82 -21.76 4.69
C ILE A 16 5.06 -21.01 3.61
N ASP A 17 4.18 -20.10 4.01
CA ASP A 17 3.57 -19.16 3.08
C ASP A 17 4.61 -18.11 2.65
N HIS A 18 4.88 -18.01 1.35
CA HIS A 18 5.85 -17.05 0.81
C HIS A 18 5.50 -15.58 1.13
N HIS A 19 4.24 -15.27 1.47
CA HIS A 19 3.80 -13.93 1.85
C HIS A 19 4.44 -13.42 3.15
N ILE A 20 5.07 -14.28 3.97
CA ILE A 20 5.83 -13.84 5.15
C ILE A 20 7.11 -13.07 4.77
N PHE A 21 7.60 -13.23 3.53
CA PHE A 21 8.74 -12.49 2.99
C PHE A 21 8.30 -11.20 2.26
N GLY A 22 7.37 -10.47 2.89
CA GLY A 22 6.84 -9.21 2.38
C GLY A 22 7.75 -8.03 2.67
N GLY A 23 7.50 -6.92 1.98
CA GLY A 23 8.12 -5.62 2.21
C GLY A 23 7.09 -4.54 2.51
N TYR A 24 7.59 -3.35 2.82
CA TYR A 24 6.76 -2.21 3.21
C TYR A 24 7.32 -0.92 2.61
N LEU A 25 6.44 -0.11 2.02
CA LEU A 25 6.79 1.13 1.33
C LEU A 25 5.79 2.23 1.73
N GLU A 26 6.29 3.24 2.43
CA GLU A 26 5.53 4.41 2.89
C GLU A 26 6.07 5.68 2.26
N HIS A 27 5.18 6.65 2.04
CA HIS A 27 5.55 8.03 1.79
C HIS A 27 6.04 8.66 3.10
N GLY A 28 7.30 8.39 3.43
CA GLY A 28 7.95 8.92 4.63
C GLY A 28 9.43 9.18 4.37
N GLY A 29 9.90 10.38 4.73
CA GLY A 29 11.29 10.78 4.55
C GLY A 29 11.80 10.59 3.11
N ARG A 30 12.80 9.73 2.93
CA ARG A 30 13.45 9.46 1.63
C ARG A 30 13.18 8.05 1.09
N VAL A 31 12.20 7.34 1.63
CA VAL A 31 11.93 5.94 1.24
C VAL A 31 11.56 5.85 -0.24
N ILE A 32 10.63 6.69 -0.68
CA ILE A 32 10.20 6.77 -2.08
C ILE A 32 11.05 7.78 -2.84
N TYR A 33 10.90 9.07 -2.52
CA TYR A 33 11.59 10.14 -3.24
C TYR A 33 13.08 10.15 -2.92
N SER A 34 13.92 10.42 -3.92
CA SER A 34 15.40 10.40 -3.88
C SER A 34 16.04 9.01 -3.71
N SER A 35 15.28 7.99 -3.29
CA SER A 35 15.73 6.59 -3.19
C SER A 35 15.10 5.73 -4.29
N LEU A 36 13.91 5.17 -4.08
CA LEU A 36 13.28 4.30 -5.07
C LEU A 36 12.95 5.05 -6.36
N TYR A 37 12.35 6.24 -6.24
CA TYR A 37 11.88 7.08 -7.32
C TYR A 37 12.66 8.41 -7.33
N ALA A 38 13.48 8.57 -8.37
CA ALA A 38 14.36 9.73 -8.54
C ALA A 38 14.56 10.00 -10.04
N PRO A 39 13.56 10.55 -10.75
CA PRO A 39 13.56 10.66 -12.21
C PRO A 39 14.74 11.45 -12.79
N ASP A 40 15.30 12.40 -12.04
CA ASP A 40 16.46 13.20 -12.48
C ASP A 40 17.81 12.51 -12.21
N SER A 41 17.81 11.32 -11.61
CA SER A 41 19.04 10.56 -11.34
C SER A 41 19.59 9.96 -12.63
N PRO A 42 20.92 9.98 -12.86
CA PRO A 42 21.53 9.24 -13.97
C PRO A 42 21.34 7.72 -13.86
N LEU A 43 20.94 7.22 -12.68
CA LEU A 43 20.66 5.81 -12.43
C LEU A 43 19.18 5.45 -12.64
N ALA A 44 18.31 6.41 -12.92
CA ALA A 44 16.89 6.17 -13.13
C ALA A 44 16.60 5.51 -14.48
N ASP A 45 15.57 4.66 -14.51
CA ASP A 45 14.97 4.19 -15.75
C ASP A 45 13.93 5.18 -16.29
N LYS A 46 13.35 4.87 -17.45
CA LYS A 46 12.32 5.68 -18.10
C LYS A 46 11.05 5.92 -17.26
N ASP A 47 10.80 5.07 -16.26
CA ASP A 47 9.64 5.22 -15.38
C ASP A 47 9.97 6.08 -14.15
N GLY A 48 11.24 6.45 -13.97
CA GLY A 48 11.79 7.25 -12.86
C GLY A 48 12.34 6.42 -11.71
N LEU A 49 12.38 5.08 -11.85
CA LEU A 49 12.86 4.17 -10.82
C LEU A 49 14.37 4.01 -10.89
N ARG A 50 15.07 4.09 -9.76
CA ARG A 50 16.51 3.84 -9.72
C ARG A 50 16.85 2.38 -10.00
N ASN A 51 17.62 2.14 -11.07
CA ASN A 51 17.99 0.80 -11.53
C ASN A 51 18.81 0.02 -10.50
N ASP A 52 19.71 0.70 -9.79
CA ASP A 52 20.58 0.10 -8.79
C ASP A 52 19.81 -0.30 -7.52
N VAL A 53 18.86 0.54 -7.09
CA VAL A 53 17.93 0.20 -6.01
C VAL A 53 17.03 -0.97 -6.42
N ARG A 54 16.46 -0.93 -7.64
CA ARG A 54 15.66 -2.04 -8.18
C ARG A 54 16.45 -3.34 -8.24
N ALA A 55 17.70 -3.31 -8.68
CA ALA A 55 18.57 -4.49 -8.72
C ALA A 55 18.84 -5.05 -7.32
N ALA A 56 19.03 -4.18 -6.31
CA ALA A 56 19.16 -4.62 -4.94
C ALA A 56 17.88 -5.29 -4.43
N LEU A 57 16.71 -4.70 -4.68
CA LEU A 57 15.40 -5.22 -4.28
C LEU A 57 15.07 -6.56 -4.97
N GLN A 58 15.44 -6.73 -6.24
CA GLN A 58 15.23 -7.98 -6.97
C GLN A 58 15.89 -9.18 -6.28
N ARG A 59 17.06 -8.98 -5.64
CA ARG A 59 17.77 -10.03 -4.91
C ARG A 59 17.09 -10.43 -3.60
N LEU A 60 16.28 -9.54 -3.03
CA LEU A 60 15.54 -9.83 -1.79
C LEU A 60 14.30 -10.70 -2.07
N ASN A 61 13.84 -10.75 -3.32
CA ASN A 61 12.74 -11.60 -3.77
C ASN A 61 11.47 -11.45 -2.92
N PHE A 62 11.07 -10.20 -2.63
CA PHE A 62 9.86 -9.92 -1.89
C PHE A 62 8.65 -10.56 -2.55
N SER A 63 7.79 -11.20 -1.76
CA SER A 63 6.56 -11.80 -2.26
C SER A 63 5.47 -10.76 -2.50
N ASN A 64 5.36 -9.81 -1.60
CA ASN A 64 4.39 -8.73 -1.62
C ASN A 64 4.98 -7.46 -1.02
N ILE A 65 4.44 -6.29 -1.37
CA ILE A 65 4.79 -5.01 -0.73
C ILE A 65 3.53 -4.25 -0.35
N ARG A 66 3.44 -3.82 0.91
CA ARG A 66 2.39 -2.92 1.42
C ARG A 66 2.70 -1.46 1.10
N TYR A 67 1.74 -0.76 0.51
CA TYR A 67 1.78 0.66 0.08
C TYR A 67 0.39 1.30 0.25
N PRO A 68 0.22 2.63 0.43
CA PRO A 68 1.21 3.70 0.56
C PRO A 68 1.69 3.87 1.99
N GLY A 69 1.66 2.76 2.75
CA GLY A 69 1.08 2.65 4.08
C GLY A 69 1.68 3.49 5.19
N GLY A 70 1.38 3.03 6.39
CA GLY A 70 1.75 3.67 7.65
C GLY A 70 0.81 4.80 7.97
N ASN A 71 1.31 5.70 8.81
CA ASN A 71 0.55 6.85 9.27
C ASN A 71 0.16 7.74 8.08
N PHE A 72 0.98 7.80 7.03
CA PHE A 72 0.67 8.52 5.79
C PHE A 72 -0.68 8.12 5.19
N ALA A 73 -1.01 6.82 5.17
CA ALA A 73 -2.22 6.33 4.53
C ALA A 73 -3.51 6.82 5.21
N SER A 74 -3.45 7.23 6.48
CA SER A 74 -4.60 7.69 7.26
C SER A 74 -5.06 9.11 6.91
N GLY A 75 -4.28 9.86 6.12
CA GLY A 75 -4.64 11.17 5.56
C GLY A 75 -4.51 11.25 4.03
N TYR A 76 -4.25 10.12 3.37
CA TYR A 76 -3.95 10.08 1.94
C TYR A 76 -5.20 9.98 1.07
N ARG A 77 -5.22 10.73 -0.04
CA ARG A 77 -6.28 10.69 -1.07
C ARG A 77 -5.71 10.10 -2.35
N TRP A 78 -6.04 8.84 -2.63
CA TRP A 78 -5.42 8.09 -3.73
C TRP A 78 -5.59 8.74 -5.11
N MET A 79 -6.67 9.51 -5.30
CA MET A 79 -6.95 10.25 -6.55
C MET A 79 -5.91 11.35 -6.82
N ASP A 80 -5.28 11.91 -5.79
CA ASP A 80 -4.22 12.91 -5.96
C ASP A 80 -2.96 12.27 -6.59
N GLY A 81 -2.77 10.95 -6.42
CA GLY A 81 -1.63 10.17 -6.92
C GLY A 81 -1.84 9.47 -8.26
N VAL A 82 -2.91 9.74 -9.02
CA VAL A 82 -3.13 9.15 -10.35
C VAL A 82 -3.23 10.20 -11.44
N GLY A 83 -3.27 9.76 -12.70
CA GLY A 83 -3.35 10.65 -13.87
C GLY A 83 -2.04 11.36 -14.22
N PRO A 84 -2.09 12.35 -15.12
CA PRO A 84 -0.90 13.05 -15.60
C PRO A 84 -0.14 13.72 -14.46
N ARG A 85 1.14 13.36 -14.29
CA ARG A 85 2.02 13.81 -13.20
C ARG A 85 2.07 15.33 -13.06
N GLN A 86 2.04 16.08 -14.16
CA GLN A 86 2.07 17.54 -14.20
C GLN A 86 0.79 18.19 -13.63
N LYS A 87 -0.31 17.45 -13.54
CA LYS A 87 -1.58 17.93 -12.96
C LYS A 87 -1.74 17.56 -11.49
N ARG A 88 -0.89 16.66 -10.96
CA ARG A 88 -0.92 16.24 -9.55
C ARG A 88 -0.40 17.38 -8.68
N ARG A 89 -1.05 17.58 -7.53
CA ARG A 89 -0.73 18.67 -6.60
C ARG A 89 -0.06 18.11 -5.36
N GLY A 90 0.90 18.87 -4.84
CA GLY A 90 1.48 18.56 -3.54
C GLY A 90 0.43 18.67 -2.44
N ARG A 91 0.49 17.76 -1.47
CA ARG A 91 -0.37 17.76 -0.27
C ARG A 91 0.50 17.78 0.97
N HIS A 92 -0.01 18.44 2.00
CA HIS A 92 0.62 18.36 3.31
C HIS A 92 0.31 16.99 3.90
N ASP A 93 1.36 16.23 4.14
CA ASP A 93 1.31 14.99 4.91
C ASP A 93 1.39 15.33 6.40
N LEU A 94 0.31 15.04 7.11
CA LEU A 94 0.17 15.30 8.54
C LEU A 94 0.91 14.26 9.39
N ALA A 95 1.18 13.07 8.86
CA ALA A 95 1.86 12.01 9.60
C ALA A 95 3.35 12.31 9.79
N TRP A 96 4.02 12.80 8.74
CA TRP A 96 5.45 13.08 8.77
C TRP A 96 5.79 14.56 8.65
N ASN A 97 4.78 15.43 8.76
CA ASN A 97 4.91 16.90 8.65
C ASN A 97 5.71 17.32 7.41
N ALA A 98 5.34 16.75 6.26
CA ALA A 98 6.05 16.92 5.00
C ALA A 98 5.10 17.40 3.90
N ILE A 99 5.65 17.75 2.73
CA ILE A 99 4.85 17.92 1.52
C ILE A 99 5.08 16.68 0.65
N ASP A 100 4.04 15.87 0.47
CA ASP A 100 4.04 14.83 -0.55
C ASP A 100 3.70 15.42 -1.90
N SER A 101 4.53 15.13 -2.91
CA SER A 101 4.37 15.69 -4.26
C SER A 101 3.34 14.95 -5.11
N ASN A 102 2.86 13.79 -4.66
CA ASN A 102 2.04 12.83 -5.39
C ASN A 102 2.64 12.34 -6.73
N GLN A 103 3.94 12.54 -6.96
CA GLN A 103 4.60 12.14 -8.22
C GLN A 103 4.78 10.62 -8.32
N PHE A 104 4.75 9.92 -7.18
CA PHE A 104 4.71 8.46 -7.11
C PHE A 104 3.40 8.01 -6.47
N GLY A 105 2.48 7.46 -7.27
CA GLY A 105 1.18 7.03 -6.78
C GLY A 105 0.85 5.59 -7.18
N THR A 106 -0.45 5.27 -7.21
CA THR A 106 -0.96 3.90 -7.49
C THR A 106 -0.34 3.31 -8.76
N ASN A 107 -0.37 4.08 -9.85
CA ASN A 107 0.07 3.61 -11.16
C ASN A 107 1.59 3.34 -11.20
N GLU A 108 2.38 4.21 -10.58
CA GLU A 108 3.83 4.03 -10.47
C GLU A 108 4.18 2.84 -9.58
N PHE A 109 3.50 2.69 -8.44
CA PHE A 109 3.66 1.55 -7.54
C PHE A 109 3.35 0.22 -8.23
N ILE A 110 2.25 0.14 -8.98
CA ILE A 110 1.89 -1.09 -9.71
C ILE A 110 2.94 -1.42 -10.79
N ARG A 111 3.46 -0.42 -11.52
CA ARG A 111 4.56 -0.65 -12.47
C ARG A 111 5.81 -1.16 -11.77
N PHE A 112 6.17 -0.58 -10.64
CA PHE A 112 7.29 -1.03 -9.81
C PHE A 112 7.13 -2.50 -9.38
N CYS A 113 5.98 -2.87 -8.81
CA CYS A 113 5.67 -4.25 -8.43
C CYS A 113 5.78 -5.22 -9.61
N ARG A 114 5.21 -4.87 -10.76
CA ARG A 114 5.26 -5.70 -11.98
C ARG A 114 6.68 -5.93 -12.48
N LYS A 115 7.55 -4.91 -12.41
CA LYS A 115 8.96 -5.04 -12.83
C LYS A 115 9.77 -6.02 -11.98
N LEU A 116 9.38 -6.20 -10.71
CA LEU A 116 10.05 -7.06 -9.76
C LEU A 116 9.32 -8.39 -9.51
N ASN A 117 8.20 -8.63 -10.20
CA ASN A 117 7.29 -9.76 -9.96
C ASN A 117 6.82 -9.85 -8.49
N ILE A 118 6.43 -8.71 -7.93
CA ILE A 118 5.94 -8.57 -6.55
C ILE A 118 4.43 -8.39 -6.57
N GLU A 119 3.70 -9.04 -5.66
CA GLU A 119 2.27 -8.80 -5.51
C GLU A 119 2.01 -7.47 -4.76
N PRO A 120 1.19 -6.57 -5.32
CA PRO A 120 0.85 -5.32 -4.66
C PRO A 120 -0.13 -5.56 -3.51
N TYR A 121 0.16 -4.97 -2.36
CA TYR A 121 -0.77 -4.77 -1.25
C TYR A 121 -1.06 -3.28 -1.15
N LEU A 122 -2.34 -2.88 -1.23
CA LEU A 122 -2.77 -1.50 -1.03
C LEU A 122 -3.44 -1.28 0.33
N CYS A 123 -3.15 -0.17 1.01
CA CYS A 123 -3.77 0.21 2.27
C CYS A 123 -4.72 1.39 2.03
N VAL A 124 -6.02 1.20 2.24
CA VAL A 124 -7.02 2.27 2.10
C VAL A 124 -7.01 3.19 3.31
N ASN A 125 -7.32 4.46 3.07
CA ASN A 125 -7.48 5.45 4.12
C ASN A 125 -8.75 5.13 4.93
N CYS A 126 -8.57 4.63 6.15
CA CYS A 126 -9.61 4.48 7.17
C CYS A 126 -9.26 5.34 8.40
N GLY A 127 -8.54 6.45 8.19
CA GLY A 127 -8.30 7.51 9.16
C GLY A 127 -9.37 8.59 8.99
N ASP A 128 -9.07 9.59 8.17
CA ASP A 128 -10.00 10.67 7.78
C ASP A 128 -10.78 10.42 6.47
N GLY A 129 -10.43 9.36 5.74
CA GLY A 129 -11.09 8.95 4.50
C GLY A 129 -12.41 8.19 4.72
N ASP A 130 -13.11 7.88 3.63
CA ASP A 130 -14.39 7.17 3.68
C ASP A 130 -14.45 5.88 2.83
N MET A 131 -15.48 5.08 3.07
CA MET A 131 -15.67 3.79 2.38
C MET A 131 -15.97 3.93 0.87
N ARG A 132 -16.40 5.12 0.42
CA ARG A 132 -16.55 5.41 -1.01
C ARG A 132 -15.18 5.56 -1.65
N GLU A 133 -14.26 6.30 -1.05
CA GLU A 133 -12.89 6.39 -1.58
C GLU A 133 -12.22 5.01 -1.63
N ALA A 134 -12.43 4.17 -0.61
CA ALA A 134 -11.89 2.81 -0.58
C ALA A 134 -12.46 1.91 -1.70
N ARG A 135 -13.79 1.87 -1.87
CA ARG A 135 -14.41 1.04 -2.93
C ARG A 135 -14.07 1.56 -4.32
N ASP A 136 -13.99 2.89 -4.49
CA ASP A 136 -13.67 3.53 -5.77
C ASP A 136 -12.22 3.23 -6.17
N TRP A 137 -11.30 3.14 -5.19
CA TRP A 137 -9.94 2.69 -5.46
C TRP A 137 -9.87 1.23 -5.92
N VAL A 138 -10.66 0.34 -5.30
CA VAL A 138 -10.79 -1.05 -5.75
C VAL A 138 -11.34 -1.09 -7.17
N GLU A 139 -12.36 -0.28 -7.50
CA GLU A 139 -12.96 -0.24 -8.84
C GLU A 139 -11.97 0.27 -9.89
N TYR A 140 -11.24 1.35 -9.58
CA TYR A 140 -10.18 1.86 -10.45
C TYR A 140 -9.13 0.77 -10.71
N CYS A 141 -8.66 0.10 -9.65
CA CYS A 141 -7.61 -0.92 -9.76
C CYS A 141 -8.08 -2.20 -10.46
N ASN A 142 -9.26 -2.72 -10.13
CA ASN A 142 -9.65 -4.09 -10.47
C ASN A 142 -10.86 -4.19 -11.41
N GLY A 143 -11.60 -3.10 -11.62
CA GLY A 143 -12.79 -3.09 -12.45
C GLY A 143 -12.50 -3.44 -13.93
N THR A 144 -13.38 -4.25 -14.52
CA THR A 144 -13.29 -4.74 -15.91
C THR A 144 -14.38 -4.18 -16.82
N GLY A 145 -15.39 -3.51 -16.25
CA GLY A 145 -16.52 -2.95 -16.99
C GLY A 145 -16.21 -1.66 -17.74
N ASP A 146 -17.21 -0.77 -17.80
CA ASP A 146 -17.13 0.50 -18.53
C ASP A 146 -17.52 1.72 -17.68
N SER A 147 -17.31 1.62 -16.38
CA SER A 147 -17.57 2.70 -15.43
C SER A 147 -16.57 3.85 -15.59
N ALA A 148 -16.90 4.99 -14.97
CA ALA A 148 -16.04 6.18 -15.02
C ALA A 148 -14.62 5.89 -14.48
N LEU A 149 -14.48 5.11 -13.41
CA LEU A 149 -13.19 4.80 -12.80
C LEU A 149 -12.37 3.81 -13.64
N VAL A 150 -13.02 2.87 -14.32
CA VAL A 150 -12.34 1.98 -15.27
C VAL A 150 -11.87 2.75 -16.49
N LYS A 151 -12.72 3.62 -17.06
CA LYS A 151 -12.33 4.53 -18.15
C LYS A 151 -11.18 5.43 -17.75
N LEU A 152 -11.22 6.00 -16.54
CA LEU A 152 -10.15 6.83 -16.02
C LEU A 152 -8.83 6.07 -15.92
N ARG A 153 -8.83 4.81 -15.45
CA ARG A 153 -7.62 3.95 -15.47
C ARG A 153 -7.09 3.77 -16.89
N ARG A 154 -7.96 3.48 -17.86
CA ARG A 154 -7.60 3.34 -19.29
C ARG A 154 -6.99 4.63 -19.84
N GLU A 155 -7.61 5.78 -19.58
CA GLU A 155 -7.11 7.11 -19.93
C GLU A 155 -5.74 7.41 -19.32
N HIS A 156 -5.46 6.88 -18.14
CA HIS A 156 -4.15 6.96 -17.49
C HIS A 156 -3.10 6.01 -18.09
N GLY A 157 -3.43 5.28 -19.16
CA GLY A 157 -2.53 4.40 -19.91
C GLY A 157 -2.47 2.97 -19.37
N PHE A 158 -3.50 2.51 -18.67
CA PHE A 158 -3.60 1.16 -18.12
C PHE A 158 -4.91 0.49 -18.54
N GLU A 159 -4.86 -0.15 -19.71
CA GLU A 159 -6.02 -0.85 -20.28
C GLU A 159 -6.51 -1.97 -19.35
N GLU A 160 -5.61 -2.91 -19.06
CA GLU A 160 -5.86 -4.04 -18.17
C GLU A 160 -5.96 -3.61 -16.70
N PRO A 161 -6.84 -4.27 -15.91
CA PRO A 161 -6.89 -4.05 -14.47
C PRO A 161 -5.53 -4.34 -13.81
N HIS A 162 -5.26 -3.62 -12.73
CA HIS A 162 -4.11 -3.84 -11.87
C HIS A 162 -4.17 -5.19 -11.16
N LYS A 163 -5.38 -5.70 -10.87
CA LYS A 163 -5.63 -6.98 -10.18
C LYS A 163 -4.97 -7.03 -8.80
N VAL A 164 -5.12 -5.95 -8.03
CA VAL A 164 -4.59 -5.88 -6.66
C VAL A 164 -5.38 -6.82 -5.77
N LYS A 165 -4.70 -7.82 -5.19
CA LYS A 165 -5.33 -8.87 -4.39
C LYS A 165 -5.45 -8.49 -2.93
N TYR A 166 -4.42 -7.92 -2.32
CA TYR A 166 -4.40 -7.64 -0.88
C TYR A 166 -4.72 -6.18 -0.58
N TRP A 167 -5.65 -5.97 0.36
CA TRP A 167 -6.11 -4.65 0.76
C TRP A 167 -6.18 -4.52 2.28
N GLY A 168 -5.36 -3.64 2.85
CA GLY A 168 -5.44 -3.23 4.25
C GLY A 168 -6.48 -2.14 4.45
N ILE A 169 -7.26 -2.21 5.53
CA ILE A 169 -8.26 -1.19 5.86
C ILE A 169 -7.77 -0.35 7.03
N GLY A 170 -7.13 0.78 6.74
CA GLY A 170 -6.51 1.64 7.74
C GLY A 170 -5.15 1.14 8.25
N ASN A 171 -4.56 1.94 9.14
CA ASN A 171 -3.26 1.67 9.75
C ASN A 171 -3.31 2.06 11.22
N GLU A 172 -2.99 1.13 12.13
CA GLU A 172 -2.80 1.38 13.57
C GLU A 172 -3.84 2.35 14.17
N VAL A 173 -5.11 2.12 13.81
CA VAL A 173 -6.20 3.03 14.12
C VAL A 173 -6.48 3.14 15.62
N ASP A 174 -5.91 2.24 16.42
CA ASP A 174 -5.99 2.21 17.87
C ASP A 174 -4.97 3.13 18.56
N SER A 175 -4.08 3.78 17.79
CA SER A 175 -3.09 4.71 18.33
C SER A 175 -3.65 6.14 18.43
N PRO A 176 -3.55 6.82 19.60
CA PRO A 176 -4.04 8.19 19.78
C PRO A 176 -3.34 9.25 18.90
N VAL A 177 -2.12 8.97 18.45
CA VAL A 177 -1.37 9.86 17.54
C VAL A 177 -1.73 9.64 16.07
N GLN A 178 -2.54 8.62 15.78
CA GLN A 178 -2.98 8.33 14.41
C GLN A 178 -4.11 9.27 13.99
N ILE A 179 -4.07 9.71 12.72
CA ILE A 179 -5.18 10.42 12.10
C ILE A 179 -6.41 9.52 12.11
N GLY A 180 -7.48 9.99 12.76
CA GLY A 180 -8.73 9.24 12.85
C GLY A 180 -8.65 8.02 13.76
N TYR A 181 -8.05 8.17 14.95
CA TYR A 181 -8.14 7.21 16.06
C TYR A 181 -9.55 6.62 16.20
N LYS A 182 -9.63 5.31 16.49
CA LYS A 182 -10.86 4.55 16.70
C LYS A 182 -10.70 3.62 17.89
N THR A 183 -11.73 3.59 18.73
CA THR A 183 -11.94 2.52 19.70
C THR A 183 -12.13 1.17 18.98
N PRO A 184 -11.95 0.02 19.68
CA PRO A 184 -12.18 -1.28 19.07
C PRO A 184 -13.57 -1.43 18.43
N GLN A 185 -14.62 -0.89 19.04
CA GLN A 185 -15.99 -0.96 18.53
C GLN A 185 -16.18 -0.09 17.28
N GLU A 186 -15.64 1.12 17.28
CA GLU A 186 -15.68 2.02 16.12
C GLU A 186 -14.93 1.39 14.94
N TYR A 187 -13.75 0.83 15.18
CA TYR A 187 -13.00 0.18 14.12
C TYR A 187 -13.67 -1.10 13.63
N ALA A 188 -14.19 -1.95 14.51
CA ALA A 188 -14.94 -3.14 14.12
C ALA A 188 -16.12 -2.80 13.20
N ARG A 189 -16.84 -1.70 13.50
CA ARG A 189 -17.91 -1.20 12.63
C ARG A 189 -17.35 -0.69 11.29
N ALA A 190 -16.31 0.13 11.32
CA ALA A 190 -15.71 0.71 10.12
C ALA A 190 -15.16 -0.38 9.19
N VAL A 191 -14.32 -1.28 9.68
CA VAL A 191 -13.70 -2.34 8.87
C VAL A 191 -14.74 -3.27 8.23
N THR A 192 -15.85 -3.53 8.94
CA THR A 192 -16.97 -4.32 8.41
C THR A 192 -17.64 -3.62 7.24
N GLU A 193 -17.96 -2.33 7.37
CA GLU A 193 -18.68 -1.58 6.33
C GLU A 193 -17.78 -1.26 5.13
N PHE A 194 -16.52 -0.89 5.36
CA PHE A 194 -15.50 -0.73 4.31
C PHE A 194 -15.31 -2.05 3.55
N GLY A 195 -15.09 -3.15 4.28
CA GLY A 195 -14.89 -4.46 3.68
C GLY A 195 -16.09 -4.91 2.85
N LYS A 196 -17.32 -4.66 3.32
CA LYS A 196 -18.56 -4.97 2.59
C LYS A 196 -18.62 -4.25 1.25
N VAL A 197 -18.36 -2.94 1.19
CA VAL A 197 -18.45 -2.20 -0.07
C VAL A 197 -17.30 -2.54 -1.01
N MET A 198 -16.08 -2.75 -0.51
CA MET A 198 -14.93 -3.16 -1.31
C MET A 198 -15.17 -4.55 -1.93
N LYS A 199 -15.67 -5.51 -1.16
CA LYS A 199 -16.01 -6.87 -1.63
C LYS A 199 -17.17 -6.93 -2.61
N ARG A 200 -18.06 -5.93 -2.61
CA ARG A 200 -19.12 -5.82 -3.61
C ARG A 200 -18.58 -5.35 -4.96
N VAL A 201 -17.46 -4.62 -4.98
CA VAL A 201 -16.76 -4.25 -6.21
C VAL A 201 -15.96 -5.43 -6.74
N ASP A 202 -15.19 -6.09 -5.87
CA ASP A 202 -14.39 -7.26 -6.23
C ASP A 202 -14.47 -8.31 -5.11
N PRO A 203 -15.21 -9.42 -5.31
CA PRO A 203 -15.37 -10.45 -4.30
C PRO A 203 -14.09 -11.26 -4.03
N ASP A 204 -13.08 -11.21 -4.91
CA ASP A 204 -11.89 -12.06 -4.84
C ASP A 204 -10.74 -11.45 -4.03
N ILE A 205 -10.79 -10.15 -3.73
CA ILE A 205 -9.76 -9.47 -2.91
C ILE A 205 -9.61 -10.11 -1.52
N LYS A 206 -8.46 -9.95 -0.89
CA LYS A 206 -8.20 -10.35 0.50
C LYS A 206 -8.07 -9.09 1.34
N LEU A 207 -8.93 -8.98 2.35
CA LEU A 207 -8.97 -7.83 3.25
C LEU A 207 -8.14 -8.12 4.50
N VAL A 208 -7.36 -7.14 4.93
CA VAL A 208 -6.54 -7.20 6.13
C VAL A 208 -7.00 -6.10 7.09
N ALA A 209 -7.47 -6.51 8.26
CA ALA A 209 -7.80 -5.58 9.34
C ALA A 209 -6.51 -5.15 10.07
N SER A 210 -6.46 -3.89 10.49
CA SER A 210 -5.42 -3.37 11.36
C SER A 210 -5.54 -4.03 12.73
N GLY A 211 -4.42 -4.58 13.21
CA GLY A 211 -4.27 -5.01 14.60
C GLY A 211 -3.95 -3.84 15.53
N ALA A 212 -3.56 -4.18 16.76
CA ALA A 212 -3.17 -3.20 17.76
C ALA A 212 -1.75 -2.67 17.52
N CYS A 213 -1.57 -1.37 17.69
CA CYS A 213 -0.26 -0.74 17.77
C CYS A 213 0.40 -1.09 19.12
N ILE A 214 1.62 -1.61 19.08
CA ILE A 214 2.40 -1.94 20.28
C ILE A 214 3.17 -0.73 20.84
N PHE A 215 3.19 0.40 20.12
CA PHE A 215 3.85 1.64 20.54
C PHE A 215 2.84 2.59 21.19
N LYS A 216 2.41 2.27 22.41
CA LYS A 216 1.46 3.11 23.17
C LYS A 216 2.07 4.42 23.69
N ASP A 217 3.40 4.53 23.70
CA ASP A 217 4.14 5.61 24.36
C ASP A 217 5.03 6.42 23.39
N CYS A 218 4.76 6.42 22.08
CA CYS A 218 5.53 7.27 21.17
C CYS A 218 5.09 8.74 21.34
N PRO A 219 6.00 9.66 21.72
CA PRO A 219 5.66 11.08 21.77
C PRO A 219 5.29 11.56 20.36
N ALA A 220 4.20 12.32 20.27
CA ALA A 220 3.80 13.03 19.05
C ALA A 220 4.90 13.99 18.57
#